data_AF-A0A1C5KMK3-F1
#
_entry.id   AF-A0A1C5KMK3-F1
#
_cell.length_a   1.000
_cell.length_b   1.000
_cell.length_c   1.000
_cell.angle_alpha   90.00
_cell.angle_beta   90.00
_cell.angle_gamma   90.00
#
_symmetry.space_group_name_H-M   'P 1'
#
loop_
_entity.id
_entity.type
_entity.pdbx_description
1 polymer ?
#
loop_
_entity_poly.entity_id
_entity_poly.type
_entity_poly.pdbx_seq_one_letter_code
_entity_poly.pdbx_strand_id
1 'polypeptide(L)'
;MNGEPLKKHIIDTVKEWQMKIGYRPESMKLYYPAVSLAELLDLPEDAGKEQLQRALLGFAEKEEAFLGKLSFAEREDRWELTVPPEGCTWIHENVPNSPLLTDFIRTITTPGKTLEDVRACFAHYALPGHPLQEADHVHDGMGRVFFYEGGQPDEYVYCVEADDFGLTYHRFTMEDYKKL
;
A
#
# COMPACT_ATOMS: atom_id res chain seq x y z
N MET A 1 -19.79 -3.89 -7.08
CA MET A 1 -19.13 -2.90 -6.21
C MET A 1 -18.84 -3.50 -4.86
N ASN A 2 -17.65 -4.08 -4.77
CA ASN A 2 -17.01 -4.48 -3.55
C ASN A 2 -16.05 -3.36 -3.13
N GLY A 3 -16.23 -2.80 -1.93
CA GLY A 3 -15.35 -1.74 -1.40
C GLY A 3 -14.23 -2.26 -0.51
N GLU A 4 -14.24 -3.56 -0.18
CA GLU A 4 -13.25 -4.16 0.72
C GLU A 4 -11.80 -4.00 0.21
N PRO A 5 -11.48 -4.17 -1.09
CA PRO A 5 -10.12 -3.95 -1.58
C PRO A 5 -9.65 -2.51 -1.38
N LEU A 6 -10.48 -1.52 -1.72
CA LEU A 6 -10.17 -0.10 -1.49
C LEU A 6 -9.99 0.20 0.00
N LYS A 7 -10.89 -0.29 0.86
CA LYS A 7 -10.79 -0.12 2.31
C LYS A 7 -9.48 -0.68 2.85
N LYS A 8 -9.14 -1.92 2.47
CA LYS A 8 -7.91 -2.58 2.87
C LYS A 8 -6.68 -1.79 2.43
N HIS A 9 -6.65 -1.37 1.16
CA HIS A 9 -5.54 -0.57 0.64
C HIS A 9 -5.37 0.75 1.37
N ILE A 10 -6.46 1.47 1.68
CA ILE A 10 -6.40 2.72 2.48
C ILE A 10 -5.79 2.43 3.84
N ILE A 11 -6.30 1.41 4.55
CA ILE A 11 -5.83 1.02 5.88
C ILE A 11 -4.33 0.70 5.85
N ASP A 12 -3.91 -0.18 4.94
CA ASP A 12 -2.52 -0.65 4.88
C ASP A 12 -1.55 0.47 4.48
N THR A 13 -1.98 1.39 3.60
CA THR A 13 -1.17 2.54 3.22
C THR A 13 -1.03 3.51 4.40
N VAL A 14 -2.13 3.89 5.04
CA VAL A 14 -2.08 4.77 6.21
C VAL A 14 -1.23 4.14 7.32
N LYS A 15 -1.38 2.83 7.56
CA LYS A 15 -0.62 2.11 8.57
C LYS A 15 0.87 2.08 8.27
N GLU A 16 1.25 1.82 7.02
CA GLU A 16 2.64 1.90 6.57
C GLU A 16 3.24 3.29 6.83
N TRP A 17 2.53 4.35 6.48
CA TRP A 17 2.97 5.72 6.74
C TRP A 17 3.13 6.00 8.23
N GLN A 18 2.17 5.60 9.06
CA GLN A 18 2.27 5.72 10.53
C GLN A 18 3.50 4.99 11.09
N MET A 19 3.86 3.84 10.51
CA MET A 19 5.06 3.09 10.90
C MET A 19 6.36 3.77 10.45
N LYS A 20 6.36 4.45 9.30
CA LYS A 20 7.51 5.18 8.76
C LYS A 20 7.83 6.46 9.53
N ILE A 21 6.82 7.31 9.76
CA ILE A 21 7.02 8.69 10.24
C ILE A 21 6.44 8.95 11.64
N GLY A 22 5.91 7.90 12.27
CA GLY A 22 5.19 7.97 13.53
C GLY A 22 3.73 8.37 13.35
N TYR A 23 2.88 7.94 14.28
CA TYR A 23 1.47 8.33 14.29
C TYR A 23 1.30 9.82 14.61
N ARG A 24 0.42 10.48 13.86
CA ARG A 24 -0.05 11.85 14.10
C ARG A 24 -1.57 11.91 13.82
N PRO A 25 -2.35 12.61 14.65
CA PRO A 25 -3.79 12.79 14.44
C PRO A 25 -4.06 13.86 13.37
N GLU A 26 -3.57 13.63 12.15
CA GLU A 26 -3.67 14.53 11.01
C GLU A 26 -4.31 13.81 9.82
N SER A 27 -4.89 14.59 8.90
CA SER A 27 -5.44 14.02 7.67
C SER A 27 -4.34 13.50 6.77
N MET A 28 -4.58 12.38 6.10
CA MET A 28 -3.66 11.81 5.11
C MET A 28 -4.28 11.87 3.71
N LYS A 29 -3.46 12.26 2.73
CA LYS A 29 -3.86 12.28 1.32
C LYS A 29 -3.22 11.11 0.58
N LEU A 30 -4.05 10.36 -0.12
CA LEU A 30 -3.67 9.23 -0.97
C LEU A 30 -4.01 9.57 -2.41
N TYR A 31 -3.16 9.18 -3.35
CA TYR A 31 -3.31 9.52 -4.76
C TYR A 31 -3.39 8.27 -5.60
N TYR A 32 -4.47 8.14 -6.37
CA TYR A 32 -4.74 6.94 -7.18
C TYR A 32 -5.00 7.29 -8.64
N PRO A 33 -4.51 6.48 -9.59
CA PRO A 33 -5.06 6.47 -10.94
C PRO A 33 -6.55 6.10 -10.93
N ALA A 34 -7.33 6.66 -11.87
CA ALA A 34 -8.76 6.34 -11.97
C ALA A 34 -9.01 4.85 -12.23
N VAL A 35 -8.13 4.20 -13.01
CA VAL A 35 -8.21 2.77 -13.35
C VAL A 35 -8.04 1.91 -12.09
N SER A 36 -7.03 2.16 -11.26
CA SER A 36 -6.82 1.42 -10.01
C SER A 36 -8.00 1.58 -9.05
N LEU A 37 -8.61 2.78 -8.94
CA LEU A 37 -9.82 2.95 -8.11
C LEU A 37 -11.02 2.18 -8.65
N ALA A 38 -11.19 2.13 -9.97
CA ALA A 38 -12.28 1.39 -10.59
C ALA A 38 -12.16 -0.11 -10.27
N GLU A 39 -10.96 -0.68 -10.38
CA GLU A 39 -10.68 -2.07 -10.04
C GLU A 39 -10.86 -2.37 -8.55
N LEU A 40 -10.31 -1.51 -7.66
CA LEU A 40 -10.45 -1.66 -6.21
C LEU A 40 -11.91 -1.55 -5.74
N LEU A 41 -12.78 -0.93 -6.53
CA LEU A 41 -14.22 -0.84 -6.30
C LEU A 41 -15.02 -1.89 -7.06
N ASP A 42 -14.37 -2.80 -7.80
CA ASP A 42 -15.02 -3.80 -8.64
C ASP A 42 -16.04 -3.14 -9.60
N LEU A 43 -15.54 -2.15 -10.35
CA LEU A 43 -16.26 -1.49 -11.43
C LEU A 43 -15.85 -2.09 -12.80
N PRO A 44 -16.73 -2.04 -13.80
CA PRO A 44 -16.40 -2.41 -15.17
C PRO A 44 -15.20 -1.61 -15.73
N GLU A 45 -14.42 -2.20 -16.64
CA GLU A 45 -13.27 -1.55 -17.28
C GLU A 45 -13.66 -0.26 -18.04
N ASP A 46 -14.88 -0.19 -18.56
CA ASP A 46 -15.44 0.96 -19.27
C ASP A 46 -16.15 1.97 -18.34
N ALA A 47 -16.04 1.81 -17.02
CA ALA A 47 -16.65 2.70 -16.05
C ALA A 47 -16.16 4.14 -16.23
N GLY A 48 -17.07 5.00 -16.69
CA GLY A 48 -16.80 6.42 -16.83
C GLY A 48 -16.60 7.12 -15.48
N LYS A 49 -16.02 8.31 -15.54
CA LYS A 49 -15.72 9.18 -14.39
C LYS A 49 -16.89 9.38 -13.43
N GLU A 50 -18.11 9.59 -13.94
CA GLU A 50 -19.29 9.78 -13.08
C GLU A 50 -19.65 8.52 -12.30
N GLN A 51 -19.48 7.34 -12.90
CA GLN A 51 -19.74 6.07 -12.23
C GLN A 51 -18.72 5.83 -11.12
N LEU A 52 -17.45 6.11 -11.39
CA LEU A 52 -16.39 6.09 -10.38
C LEU A 52 -16.70 7.06 -9.22
N GLN A 53 -17.07 8.30 -9.52
CA GLN A 53 -17.41 9.28 -8.49
C GLN A 53 -18.59 8.83 -7.61
N ARG A 54 -19.66 8.28 -8.22
CA ARG A 54 -20.80 7.73 -7.47
C ARG A 54 -20.39 6.55 -6.59
N ALA A 55 -19.53 5.67 -7.11
CA ALA A 55 -19.02 4.53 -6.36
C ALA A 55 -18.16 4.96 -5.17
N LEU A 56 -17.28 5.95 -5.33
CA LEU A 56 -16.47 6.53 -4.25
C LEU A 56 -17.33 7.18 -3.15
N LEU A 57 -18.37 7.93 -3.53
CA LEU A 57 -19.30 8.52 -2.56
C LEU A 57 -20.07 7.44 -1.78
N GLY A 58 -20.59 6.42 -2.48
CA GLY A 58 -21.26 5.30 -1.83
C GLY A 58 -20.33 4.45 -0.96
N PHE A 59 -19.04 4.37 -1.31
CA PHE A 59 -18.01 3.76 -0.46
C PHE A 59 -17.78 4.58 0.81
N ALA A 60 -17.60 5.91 0.69
CA ALA A 60 -17.38 6.78 1.84
C ALA A 60 -18.54 6.75 2.85
N GLU A 61 -19.79 6.76 2.38
CA GLU A 61 -20.96 6.64 3.26
C GLU A 61 -20.99 5.31 4.03
N LYS A 62 -20.58 4.21 3.41
CA LYS A 62 -20.53 2.89 4.06
C LYS A 62 -19.42 2.78 5.09
N GLU A 63 -18.29 3.43 4.85
CA GLU A 63 -17.10 3.31 5.69
C GLU A 63 -16.93 4.46 6.70
N GLU A 64 -17.84 5.44 6.72
CA GLU A 64 -17.77 6.62 7.58
C GLU A 64 -17.60 6.27 9.07
N ALA A 65 -18.22 5.18 9.53
CA ALA A 65 -18.11 4.71 10.91
C ALA A 65 -16.70 4.27 11.32
N PHE A 66 -15.83 3.95 10.37
CA PHE A 66 -14.46 3.44 10.62
C PHE A 66 -13.39 4.41 10.12
N LEU A 67 -13.56 4.94 8.91
CA LEU A 67 -12.57 5.79 8.24
C LEU A 67 -12.89 7.28 8.36
N GLY A 68 -14.01 7.64 9.01
CA GLY A 68 -14.50 9.01 9.04
C GLY A 68 -14.99 9.49 7.69
N LYS A 69 -15.24 10.79 7.59
CA LYS A 69 -15.77 11.41 6.37
C LYS A 69 -14.69 11.57 5.30
N LEU A 70 -14.47 10.51 4.52
CA LEU A 70 -13.58 10.53 3.36
C LEU A 70 -14.01 11.60 2.35
N SER A 71 -13.03 12.24 1.72
CA SER A 71 -13.28 13.18 0.62
C SER A 71 -12.44 12.83 -0.60
N PHE A 72 -13.00 13.11 -1.77
CA PHE A 72 -12.39 12.79 -3.05
C PHE A 72 -12.32 14.04 -3.91
N ALA A 73 -11.19 14.24 -4.58
CA ALA A 73 -11.03 15.32 -5.53
C ALA A 73 -10.18 14.88 -6.71
N GLU A 74 -10.63 15.17 -7.91
CA GLU A 74 -9.84 14.94 -9.11
C GLU A 74 -8.69 15.96 -9.20
N ARG A 75 -7.54 15.49 -9.69
CA ARG A 75 -6.30 16.24 -9.88
C ARG A 75 -5.66 15.75 -11.18
N GLU A 76 -5.80 16.49 -12.27
CA GLU A 76 -5.17 16.18 -13.58
C GLU A 76 -5.24 14.70 -14.01
N ASP A 77 -4.24 13.88 -13.66
CA ASP A 77 -4.09 12.45 -13.97
C ASP A 77 -4.54 11.49 -12.86
N ARG A 78 -4.91 11.99 -11.67
CA ARG A 78 -5.15 11.21 -10.44
C ARG A 78 -6.37 11.68 -9.65
N TRP A 79 -6.80 10.82 -8.73
CA TRP A 79 -7.78 11.12 -7.69
C TRP A 79 -7.07 11.25 -6.35
N GLU A 80 -7.27 12.39 -5.70
CA GLU A 80 -6.91 12.64 -4.31
C GLU A 80 -8.02 12.09 -3.41
N LEU A 81 -7.68 11.12 -2.55
CA LEU A 81 -8.51 10.61 -1.47
C LEU A 81 -7.94 11.12 -0.16
N THR A 82 -8.74 11.87 0.61
CA THR A 82 -8.33 12.36 1.93
C THR A 82 -8.99 11.54 3.03
N VAL A 83 -8.18 10.88 3.84
CA VAL A 83 -8.56 10.25 5.11
C VAL A 83 -8.48 11.32 6.20
N PRO A 84 -9.57 11.64 6.92
CA PRO A 84 -9.55 12.66 7.96
C PRO A 84 -8.85 12.16 9.25
N PRO A 85 -8.51 13.05 10.19
CA PRO A 85 -7.81 12.68 11.43
C PRO A 85 -8.46 11.53 12.21
N GLU A 86 -9.79 11.47 12.27
CA GLU A 86 -10.53 10.41 12.95
C GLU A 86 -10.31 9.03 12.30
N GLY A 87 -10.24 8.96 10.97
CA GLY A 87 -9.92 7.73 10.25
C GLY A 87 -8.48 7.27 10.51
N CYS A 88 -7.53 8.22 10.48
CA CYS A 88 -6.13 7.94 10.83
C CYS A 88 -6.00 7.42 12.27
N THR A 89 -6.75 8.02 13.21
CA THR A 89 -6.79 7.61 14.63
C THR A 89 -7.37 6.21 14.77
N TRP A 90 -8.51 5.94 14.13
CA TRP A 90 -9.15 4.63 14.18
C TRP A 90 -8.22 3.53 13.66
N ILE A 91 -7.54 3.76 12.53
CA ILE A 91 -6.55 2.82 11.98
C ILE A 91 -5.39 2.60 12.96
N HIS A 92 -4.89 3.66 13.60
CA HIS A 92 -3.81 3.56 14.55
C HIS A 92 -4.16 2.63 15.72
N GLU A 93 -5.36 2.81 16.28
CA GLU A 93 -5.82 2.11 17.48
C GLU A 93 -6.33 0.69 17.23
N ASN A 94 -6.92 0.43 16.06
CA ASN A 94 -7.65 -0.82 15.80
C ASN A 94 -6.91 -1.80 14.87
N VAL A 95 -5.91 -1.33 14.12
CA VAL A 95 -5.16 -2.18 13.18
C VAL A 95 -3.77 -2.46 13.76
N PRO A 96 -3.39 -3.73 13.98
CA PRO A 96 -2.08 -4.06 14.52
C PRO A 96 -0.97 -3.76 13.50
N ASN A 97 0.25 -3.49 13.99
CA ASN A 97 1.41 -3.38 13.11
C ASN A 97 1.76 -4.76 12.54
N SER A 98 1.98 -4.85 11.23
CA SER A 98 2.51 -6.07 10.60
C SER A 98 3.93 -6.33 11.12
N PRO A 99 4.23 -7.53 11.66
CA PRO A 99 5.59 -7.89 12.10
C PRO A 99 6.61 -7.79 10.96
N LEU A 100 6.27 -8.33 9.77
CA LEU A 100 7.11 -8.24 8.59
C LEU A 100 7.39 -6.77 8.21
N LEU A 101 6.35 -5.94 8.09
CA LEU A 101 6.51 -4.54 7.70
C LEU A 101 7.32 -3.76 8.74
N THR A 102 7.17 -4.09 10.03
CA THR A 102 7.93 -3.49 11.13
C THR A 102 9.42 -3.79 10.98
N ASP A 103 9.77 -5.06 10.78
CA ASP A 103 11.16 -5.48 10.63
C ASP A 103 11.77 -4.99 9.32
N PHE A 104 10.99 -4.95 8.25
CA PHE A 104 11.39 -4.42 6.96
C PHE A 104 11.69 -2.92 7.04
N ILE A 105 10.79 -2.09 7.57
CA ILE A 105 11.02 -0.64 7.74
C ILE A 105 12.25 -0.40 8.60
N ARG A 106 12.44 -1.17 9.68
CA ARG A 106 13.65 -1.08 10.51
C ARG A 106 14.90 -1.41 9.72
N THR A 107 14.85 -2.44 8.87
CA THR A 107 15.97 -2.85 8.01
C THR A 107 16.32 -1.75 7.01
N ILE A 108 15.34 -1.21 6.30
CA ILE A 108 15.54 -0.15 5.30
C ILE A 108 16.10 1.13 5.93
N THR A 109 15.64 1.50 7.12
CA THR A 109 16.03 2.77 7.77
C THR A 109 17.31 2.67 8.61
N THR A 110 17.86 1.47 8.84
CA THR A 110 19.11 1.31 9.60
C THR A 110 20.32 1.54 8.68
N PRO A 111 21.21 2.50 9.00
CA PRO A 111 22.40 2.75 8.18
C PRO A 111 23.29 1.51 8.02
N GLY A 112 23.80 1.31 6.80
CA GLY A 112 24.70 0.20 6.47
C GLY A 112 24.01 -1.15 6.23
N LYS A 113 22.67 -1.21 6.26
CA LYS A 113 21.92 -2.39 5.82
C LYS A 113 21.95 -2.56 4.31
N THR A 114 21.86 -3.81 3.88
CA THR A 114 22.03 -4.24 2.49
C THR A 114 20.80 -4.97 1.96
N LEU A 115 20.75 -5.22 0.65
CA LEU A 115 19.73 -6.07 0.03
C LEU A 115 19.74 -7.50 0.58
N GLU A 116 20.88 -8.00 1.07
CA GLU A 116 20.95 -9.30 1.74
C GLU A 116 20.26 -9.28 3.10
N ASP A 117 20.35 -8.18 3.85
CA ASP A 117 19.58 -8.01 5.10
C ASP A 117 18.07 -7.96 4.82
N VAL A 118 17.67 -7.31 3.72
CA VAL A 118 16.27 -7.30 3.27
C VAL A 118 15.82 -8.72 2.92
N ARG A 119 16.57 -9.45 2.11
CA ARG A 119 16.27 -10.86 1.79
C ARG A 119 16.14 -11.70 3.07
N ALA A 120 17.06 -11.55 4.03
CA ALA A 120 17.01 -12.27 5.30
C ALA A 120 15.75 -11.91 6.12
N CYS A 121 15.34 -10.64 6.10
CA CYS A 121 14.09 -10.19 6.71
C CYS A 121 12.88 -10.90 6.09
N PHE A 122 12.76 -10.96 4.76
CA PHE A 122 11.65 -11.68 4.11
C PHE A 122 11.72 -13.19 4.34
N ALA A 123 12.90 -13.79 4.24
CA ALA A 123 13.08 -15.22 4.47
C ALA A 123 12.65 -15.64 5.89
N HIS A 124 12.80 -14.77 6.89
CA HIS A 124 12.33 -15.01 8.26
C HIS A 124 10.82 -15.23 8.36
N TYR A 125 10.05 -14.58 7.50
CA TYR A 125 8.58 -14.61 7.50
C TYR A 125 7.97 -15.57 6.47
N ALA A 126 8.78 -16.23 5.64
CA ALA A 126 8.29 -17.16 4.63
C ALA A 126 7.53 -18.34 5.25
N LEU A 127 6.38 -18.69 4.67
CA LEU A 127 5.52 -19.78 5.14
C LEU A 127 5.62 -21.02 4.22
N PRO A 128 5.40 -22.23 4.76
CA PRO A 128 5.28 -23.42 3.91
C PRO A 128 4.18 -23.24 2.85
N GLY A 129 4.52 -23.48 1.58
CA GLY A 129 3.60 -23.32 0.45
C GLY A 129 3.49 -21.88 -0.09
N HIS A 130 4.14 -20.91 0.55
CA HIS A 130 4.20 -19.52 0.11
C HIS A 130 5.65 -19.03 0.11
N PRO A 131 6.49 -19.58 -0.79
CA PRO A 131 7.90 -19.22 -0.85
C PRO A 131 8.08 -17.74 -1.17
N LEU A 132 9.15 -17.16 -0.58
CA LEU A 132 9.67 -15.87 -1.00
C LEU A 132 10.11 -15.96 -2.45
N GLN A 133 9.60 -15.05 -3.26
CA GLN A 133 10.05 -14.80 -4.61
C GLN A 133 10.91 -13.54 -4.63
N GLU A 134 11.97 -13.60 -5.42
CA GLU A 134 12.87 -12.48 -5.62
C GLU A 134 13.26 -12.37 -7.09
N ALA A 135 13.20 -11.15 -7.61
CA ALA A 135 13.61 -10.84 -8.97
C ALA A 135 14.51 -9.61 -9.02
N ASP A 136 15.46 -9.61 -9.95
CA ASP A 136 16.34 -8.48 -10.21
C ASP A 136 15.79 -7.69 -11.40
N HIS A 137 15.29 -6.49 -11.12
CA HIS A 137 14.70 -5.55 -12.08
C HIS A 137 15.46 -4.20 -12.05
N VAL A 138 16.75 -4.22 -11.71
CA VAL A 138 17.59 -3.01 -11.70
C VAL A 138 17.58 -2.29 -13.05
N HIS A 139 17.55 -3.04 -14.15
CA HIS A 139 17.52 -2.46 -15.51
C HIS A 139 16.19 -1.77 -15.86
N ASP A 140 15.11 -2.10 -15.15
CA ASP A 140 13.78 -1.52 -15.33
C ASP A 140 13.51 -0.39 -14.31
N GLY A 141 14.52 -0.02 -13.50
CA GLY A 141 14.40 1.02 -12.47
C GLY A 141 13.58 0.60 -11.25
N MET A 142 13.28 -0.70 -11.08
CA MET A 142 12.54 -1.22 -9.91
C MET A 142 13.45 -1.83 -8.84
N GLY A 143 14.77 -1.85 -9.08
CA GLY A 143 15.72 -2.45 -8.17
C GLY A 143 15.48 -3.95 -7.97
N ARG A 144 15.52 -4.38 -6.71
CA ARG A 144 15.29 -5.77 -6.31
C ARG A 144 13.88 -5.93 -5.78
N VAL A 145 13.15 -6.87 -6.34
CA VAL A 145 11.72 -7.08 -6.05
C VAL A 145 11.54 -8.28 -5.14
N PHE A 146 10.78 -8.11 -4.05
CA PHE A 146 10.44 -9.16 -3.09
C PHE A 146 8.92 -9.29 -2.94
N PHE A 147 8.40 -10.51 -2.99
CA PHE A 147 6.99 -10.82 -2.71
C PHE A 147 6.85 -12.30 -2.32
N TYR A 148 5.69 -12.69 -1.78
CA TYR A 148 5.40 -14.10 -1.52
C TYR A 148 4.43 -14.67 -2.54
N GLU A 149 4.72 -15.88 -3.01
CA GLU A 149 3.81 -16.60 -3.88
C GLU A 149 2.48 -16.88 -3.16
N GLY A 150 1.36 -16.55 -3.80
CA GLY A 150 0.03 -16.66 -3.19
C GLY A 150 -0.28 -15.58 -2.14
N GLY A 151 0.56 -14.56 -1.98
CA GLY A 151 0.26 -13.37 -1.17
C GLY A 151 0.21 -13.61 0.34
N GLN A 152 0.98 -14.59 0.84
CA GLN A 152 1.07 -14.89 2.28
C GLN A 152 2.53 -14.99 2.71
N PRO A 153 2.93 -14.43 3.87
CA PRO A 153 2.07 -13.77 4.86
C PRO A 153 1.65 -12.33 4.48
N ASP A 154 2.18 -11.79 3.38
CA ASP A 154 1.93 -10.42 2.93
C ASP A 154 1.69 -10.42 1.41
N GLU A 155 0.67 -9.70 0.97
CA GLU A 155 0.22 -9.69 -0.44
C GLU A 155 0.88 -8.61 -1.30
N TYR A 156 1.69 -7.73 -0.69
CA TYR A 156 2.33 -6.63 -1.38
C TYR A 156 3.64 -7.06 -2.04
N VAL A 157 3.98 -6.33 -3.11
CA VAL A 157 5.26 -6.39 -3.81
C VAL A 157 6.14 -5.24 -3.33
N TYR A 158 7.37 -5.55 -2.96
CA TYR A 158 8.35 -4.59 -2.43
C TYR A 158 9.48 -4.43 -3.45
N CYS A 159 9.56 -3.26 -4.08
CA CYS A 159 10.63 -2.88 -4.99
C CYS A 159 11.66 -2.09 -4.20
N VAL A 160 12.87 -2.63 -4.02
CA VAL A 160 13.92 -2.07 -3.15
C VAL A 160 15.13 -1.68 -3.98
N GLU A 161 15.51 -0.42 -3.87
CA GLU A 161 16.71 0.12 -4.51
C GLU A 161 17.78 0.37 -3.45
N ALA A 162 19.04 0.23 -3.88
CA ALA A 162 20.21 0.52 -3.05
C ALA A 162 21.07 1.55 -3.77
N ASP A 163 21.36 2.66 -3.10
CA ASP A 163 22.23 3.71 -3.59
C ASP A 163 23.31 4.06 -2.55
N ASP A 164 24.13 5.07 -2.85
CA ASP A 164 25.21 5.51 -1.96
C ASP A 164 24.70 6.09 -0.61
N PHE A 165 23.42 6.40 -0.49
CA PHE A 165 22.78 6.97 0.70
C PHE A 165 22.02 5.93 1.53
N GLY A 166 21.74 4.74 0.98
CA GLY A 166 21.17 3.62 1.71
C GLY A 166 20.17 2.83 0.87
N LEU A 167 19.14 2.32 1.54
CA LEU A 167 18.06 1.57 0.91
C LEU A 167 16.81 2.46 0.80
N THR A 168 16.17 2.41 -0.36
CA THR A 168 14.86 3.02 -0.60
C THR A 168 13.90 1.95 -1.10
N TYR A 169 12.60 2.19 -1.00
CA TYR A 169 11.63 1.22 -1.52
C TYR A 169 10.31 1.85 -1.93
N HIS A 170 9.65 1.15 -2.85
CA HIS A 170 8.25 1.30 -3.19
C HIS A 170 7.49 0.01 -2.87
N ARG A 171 6.24 0.15 -2.44
CA ARG A 171 5.35 -0.97 -2.15
C ARG A 171 4.10 -0.87 -3.00
N PHE A 172 3.77 -1.94 -3.71
CA PHE A 172 2.66 -2.00 -4.66
C PHE A 172 1.77 -3.20 -4.38
N THR A 173 0.52 -3.11 -4.78
CA THR A 173 -0.28 -4.32 -4.97
C THR A 173 0.31 -5.13 -6.13
N MET A 174 0.07 -6.44 -6.15
CA MET A 174 0.49 -7.29 -7.29
C MET A 174 -0.15 -6.82 -8.61
N GLU A 175 -1.35 -6.26 -8.56
CA GLU A 175 -2.06 -5.75 -9.75
C GLU A 175 -1.42 -4.47 -10.29
N ASP A 176 -1.10 -3.51 -9.42
CA ASP A 176 -0.39 -2.28 -9.82
C ASP A 176 1.03 -2.60 -10.31
N TYR A 177 1.74 -3.53 -9.65
CA TYR A 177 3.08 -3.94 -10.05
C TYR A 177 3.12 -4.48 -11.49
N LYS A 178 2.11 -5.27 -11.91
CA LYS A 178 2.03 -5.84 -13.27
C LYS A 178 1.80 -4.80 -14.38
N LYS A 179 1.50 -3.56 -14.00
CA LYS A 179 1.19 -2.45 -14.93
C LYS A 179 2.30 -1.40 -15.01
N LEU A 180 3.32 -1.52 -14.17
CA LEU A 180 4.56 -0.75 -14.25
C LEU A 180 5.34 -1.15 -15.50
#